data_AF-A0A7X9B1A3-F1
#
_entry.id   AF-A0A7X9B1A3-F1
#
_cell.length_a   1.000
_cell.length_b   1.000
_cell.length_c   1.000
_cell.angle_alpha   90.00
_cell.angle_beta   90.00
_cell.angle_gamma   90.00
#
_symmetry.space_group_name_H-M   'P 1'
#
loop_
_entity.id
_entity.type
_entity.pdbx_description
1 polymer ?
#
loop_
_entity_poly.entity_id
_entity_poly.type
_entity_poly.pdbx_seq_one_letter_code
_entity_poly.pdbx_strand_id
1 'polypeptide(L)'
;MGKPEGNKDEFEWEQSFRQSDDFARKYFQLLRRYGDLPDGEDLITKKLTKIFGEEFVDAMYGYDDYFSDTDLSPLDNPDLDLDDMEDDMDGQLGAGSGAAPGDDAFDKELTGRPGMESVDRHCHELVVTLTQTAMGWCNLYSCLLTKEHRGDGLRVMFFVSRALANISISLEEMIRWEVSAAVARAKRCLDNVNQAIGLINDMKESNPAIREVMTTIQTQLIKCADDLGEYIRECRALDKDDMPF
;
A
#
# COMPACT_ATOMS: atom_id res chain seq x y z
N MET A 1 17.03 21.90 -12.28
CA MET A 1 17.30 22.32 -10.88
C MET A 1 16.08 21.94 -10.08
N GLY A 2 16.09 20.75 -9.47
CA GLY A 2 15.02 20.29 -8.58
C GLY A 2 15.09 21.07 -7.26
N LYS A 3 13.94 21.46 -6.72
CA LYS A 3 13.86 21.90 -5.33
C LYS A 3 14.36 20.75 -4.43
N PRO A 4 14.98 21.05 -3.28
CA PRO A 4 15.25 20.03 -2.26
C PRO A 4 13.95 19.29 -1.91
N GLU A 5 14.04 17.99 -1.65
CA GLU A 5 12.89 17.09 -1.50
C GLU A 5 11.88 17.57 -0.44
N GLY A 6 12.35 18.29 0.58
CA GLY A 6 11.53 18.94 1.61
C GLY A 6 10.66 20.12 1.16
N ASN A 7 10.51 20.39 -0.14
CA ASN A 7 9.63 21.47 -0.64
C ASN A 7 8.81 21.06 -1.87
N LYS A 8 8.62 19.74 -2.07
CA LYS A 8 7.70 19.20 -3.07
C LYS A 8 6.26 19.28 -2.56
N ASP A 9 5.36 19.83 -3.36
CA ASP A 9 3.93 19.79 -3.04
C ASP A 9 3.29 18.42 -3.34
N GLU A 10 2.04 18.23 -2.91
CA GLU A 10 1.29 16.98 -3.13
C GLU A 10 1.23 16.56 -4.63
N PHE A 11 1.25 17.52 -5.56
CA PHE A 11 1.19 17.26 -7.00
C PHE A 11 2.56 16.86 -7.56
N GLU A 12 3.63 17.52 -7.12
CA GLU A 12 5.01 17.17 -7.48
C GLU A 12 5.36 15.76 -6.99
N TRP A 13 4.92 15.38 -5.78
CA TRP A 13 5.05 14.00 -5.28
C TRP A 13 4.26 13.00 -6.12
N GLU A 14 3.00 13.31 -6.45
CA GLU A 14 2.19 12.47 -7.33
C GLU A 14 2.87 12.25 -8.69
N GLN A 15 3.47 13.29 -9.27
CA GLN A 15 4.19 13.19 -10.53
C GLN A 15 5.43 12.30 -10.39
N SER A 16 6.19 12.43 -9.29
CA SER A 16 7.34 11.58 -8.99
C SER A 16 6.94 10.11 -8.88
N PHE A 17 5.86 9.82 -8.16
CA PHE A 17 5.36 8.46 -8.03
C PHE A 17 4.87 7.89 -9.37
N ARG A 18 4.27 8.70 -10.25
CA ARG A 18 3.90 8.26 -11.61
C ARG A 18 5.12 7.92 -12.46
N GLN A 19 6.21 8.66 -12.32
CA GLN A 19 7.45 8.35 -13.04
C GLN A 19 8.04 7.01 -12.57
N SER A 20 7.97 6.71 -11.27
CA SER A 20 8.33 5.40 -10.73
C SER A 20 7.43 4.27 -11.25
N ASP A 21 6.09 4.46 -11.28
CA ASP A 21 5.16 3.50 -11.90
C ASP A 21 5.48 3.28 -13.40
N ASP A 22 5.82 4.34 -14.12
CA ASP A 22 6.19 4.28 -15.54
C ASP A 22 7.51 3.55 -15.79
N PHE A 23 8.49 3.73 -14.90
CA PHE A 23 9.72 2.98 -14.89
C PHE A 23 9.45 1.49 -14.69
N ALA A 24 8.72 1.11 -13.64
CA ALA A 24 8.38 -0.29 -13.37
C ALA A 24 7.63 -0.94 -14.54
N ARG A 25 6.64 -0.22 -15.10
CA ARG A 25 5.92 -0.66 -16.30
C ARG A 25 6.85 -0.91 -17.48
N LYS A 26 7.84 -0.03 -17.69
CA LYS A 26 8.80 -0.17 -18.78
C LYS A 26 9.78 -1.30 -18.53
N TYR A 27 10.26 -1.45 -17.31
CA TYR A 27 11.10 -2.56 -16.87
C TYR A 27 10.42 -3.89 -17.16
N PHE A 28 9.17 -4.12 -16.71
CA PHE A 28 8.46 -5.38 -16.97
C PHE A 28 8.21 -5.65 -18.47
N GLN A 29 7.97 -4.62 -19.28
CA GLN A 29 7.87 -4.78 -20.74
C GLN A 29 9.17 -5.25 -21.37
N LEU A 30 10.31 -4.74 -20.88
CA LEU A 30 11.63 -5.09 -21.35
C LEU A 30 12.05 -6.48 -20.84
N LEU A 31 11.76 -6.79 -19.56
CA LEU A 31 11.99 -8.08 -18.93
C LEU A 31 11.30 -9.21 -19.69
N ARG A 32 10.03 -9.03 -20.07
CA ARG A 32 9.31 -10.02 -20.89
C ARG A 32 9.98 -10.29 -22.25
N ARG A 33 10.74 -9.34 -22.78
CA ARG A 33 11.36 -9.43 -24.10
C ARG A 33 12.81 -9.90 -24.07
N TYR A 34 13.55 -9.54 -23.03
CA TYR A 34 14.99 -9.70 -22.95
C TYR A 34 15.45 -10.52 -21.73
N GLY A 35 14.56 -10.86 -20.80
CA GLY A 35 14.92 -11.57 -19.56
C GLY A 35 15.50 -12.96 -19.77
N ASP A 36 15.16 -13.63 -20.88
CA ASP A 36 15.71 -14.95 -21.22
C ASP A 36 17.06 -14.89 -21.96
N LEU A 37 17.57 -13.69 -22.28
CA LEU A 37 18.83 -13.53 -22.99
C LEU A 37 20.02 -13.51 -22.02
N PRO A 38 21.18 -14.07 -22.40
CA PRO A 38 22.42 -13.76 -21.71
C PRO A 38 22.67 -12.25 -21.79
N ASP A 39 23.07 -11.65 -20.68
CA ASP A 39 23.23 -10.20 -20.50
C ASP A 39 21.94 -9.39 -20.75
N GLY A 40 20.77 -10.04 -20.58
CA GLY A 40 19.46 -9.41 -20.73
C GLY A 40 19.25 -8.23 -19.79
N GLU A 41 19.74 -8.34 -18.56
CA GLU A 41 19.64 -7.28 -17.54
C GLU A 41 20.42 -6.02 -17.95
N ASP A 42 21.68 -6.16 -18.40
CA ASP A 42 22.48 -5.02 -18.92
C ASP A 42 21.79 -4.32 -20.09
N LEU A 43 21.13 -5.09 -20.97
CA LEU A 43 20.38 -4.55 -22.09
C LEU A 43 19.11 -3.81 -21.64
N ILE A 44 18.44 -4.30 -20.59
CA ILE A 44 17.28 -3.66 -19.96
C ILE A 44 17.72 -2.34 -19.33
N THR A 45 18.74 -2.37 -18.46
CA THR A 45 19.31 -1.21 -17.79
C THR A 45 19.70 -0.14 -18.80
N LYS A 46 20.49 -0.47 -19.82
CA LYS A 46 20.89 0.48 -20.88
C LYS A 46 19.71 1.13 -21.59
N LYS A 47 18.61 0.38 -21.80
CA LYS A 47 17.39 0.92 -22.41
C LYS A 47 16.63 1.82 -21.44
N LEU A 48 16.60 1.51 -20.16
CA LEU A 48 15.98 2.34 -19.13
C LEU A 48 16.77 3.63 -18.89
N THR A 49 18.10 3.56 -18.77
CA THR A 49 19.02 4.71 -18.68
C THR A 49 18.79 5.68 -19.85
N LYS A 50 18.56 5.16 -21.06
CA LYS A 50 18.27 6.01 -22.23
C LYS A 50 16.93 6.76 -22.14
N ILE A 51 15.93 6.19 -21.46
CA ILE A 51 14.58 6.76 -21.36
C ILE A 51 14.47 7.71 -20.16
N PHE A 52 14.99 7.30 -19.01
CA PHE A 52 14.79 7.97 -17.72
C PHE A 52 16.02 8.73 -17.22
N GLY A 53 17.21 8.49 -17.81
CA GLY A 53 18.47 9.07 -17.35
C GLY A 53 19.19 8.16 -16.34
N GLU A 54 20.51 8.28 -16.26
CA GLU A 54 21.38 7.46 -15.41
C GLU A 54 21.10 7.67 -13.92
N GLU A 55 21.09 8.93 -13.46
CA GLU A 55 20.82 9.27 -12.05
C GLU A 55 19.49 8.68 -11.53
N PHE A 56 18.43 8.71 -12.35
CA PHE A 56 17.13 8.16 -11.96
C PHE A 56 17.13 6.64 -11.92
N VAL A 57 17.78 5.98 -12.89
CA VAL A 57 17.87 4.52 -12.94
C VAL A 57 18.72 4.00 -11.78
N ASP A 58 19.84 4.64 -11.50
CA ASP A 58 20.70 4.29 -10.36
C ASP A 58 19.95 4.45 -9.04
N ALA A 59 19.17 5.53 -8.86
CA ALA A 59 18.33 5.70 -7.68
C ALA A 59 17.26 4.60 -7.54
N MET A 60 16.66 4.15 -8.65
CA MET A 60 15.66 3.08 -8.63
C MET A 60 16.25 1.72 -8.28
N TYR A 61 17.46 1.41 -8.74
CA TYR A 61 18.16 0.16 -8.38
C TYR A 61 18.80 0.23 -6.98
N GLY A 62 19.18 1.42 -6.50
CA GLY A 62 19.72 1.62 -5.15
C GLY A 62 18.67 1.64 -4.04
N TYR A 63 17.37 1.64 -4.37
CA TYR A 63 16.30 1.65 -3.37
C TYR A 63 16.19 0.32 -2.60
N ASP A 64 16.75 -0.78 -3.14
CA ASP A 64 16.75 -2.11 -2.50
C ASP A 64 17.69 -2.20 -1.28
N ASP A 65 18.68 -1.30 -1.13
CA ASP A 65 19.55 -1.26 0.06
C ASP A 65 18.80 -0.84 1.34
N TYR A 66 17.55 -0.38 1.24
CA TYR A 66 16.71 -0.03 2.39
C TYR A 66 15.88 -1.23 2.91
N PHE A 67 15.64 -2.24 2.06
CA PHE A 67 14.93 -3.47 2.44
C PHE A 67 15.87 -4.64 2.71
N SER A 68 17.15 -4.56 2.32
CA SER A 68 18.13 -5.63 2.56
C SER A 68 18.48 -5.85 4.03
N ASP A 69 18.20 -4.87 4.91
CA ASP A 69 18.44 -4.98 6.35
C ASP A 69 17.26 -5.61 7.13
N THR A 70 16.14 -5.91 6.46
CA THR A 70 15.07 -6.71 7.06
C THR A 70 15.11 -8.10 6.44
N ASP A 71 15.68 -9.04 7.19
CA ASP A 71 15.77 -10.46 6.86
C ASP A 71 14.35 -11.08 6.80
N LEU A 72 13.62 -10.78 5.73
CA LEU A 72 12.26 -11.26 5.46
C LEU A 72 12.28 -12.59 4.72
N SER A 73 13.19 -13.48 5.07
CA SER A 73 13.07 -14.89 4.72
C SER A 73 12.59 -15.67 5.96
N PRO A 74 11.31 -16.05 6.04
CA PRO A 74 10.83 -17.02 7.02
C PRO A 74 11.47 -18.41 6.89
N LEU A 75 12.39 -18.59 5.93
CA LEU A 75 13.06 -19.85 5.64
C LEU A 75 14.43 -19.99 6.31
N ASP A 76 15.06 -18.89 6.75
CA ASP A 76 16.37 -18.92 7.40
C ASP A 76 16.34 -18.70 8.92
N ASN A 77 15.15 -18.58 9.53
CA ASN A 77 15.00 -18.47 10.98
C ASN A 77 14.48 -19.79 11.59
N PRO A 78 15.36 -20.72 12.02
CA PRO A 78 14.97 -22.02 12.56
C PRO A 78 14.27 -21.97 13.92
N ASP A 79 14.14 -20.78 14.52
CA ASP A 79 13.48 -20.55 15.81
C ASP A 79 12.06 -19.94 15.67
N LEU A 80 11.55 -19.76 14.45
CA LEU A 80 10.12 -19.47 14.23
C LEU A 80 9.33 -20.77 14.39
N ASP A 81 8.97 -21.10 15.63
CA ASP A 81 8.00 -22.15 15.93
C ASP A 81 6.63 -21.76 15.35
N LEU A 82 6.32 -22.30 14.18
CA LEU A 82 5.04 -22.13 13.47
C LEU A 82 3.85 -22.76 14.22
N ASP A 83 4.11 -23.52 15.29
CA ASP A 83 3.10 -24.19 16.11
C ASP A 83 2.36 -23.22 17.06
N ASP A 84 2.93 -22.05 17.37
CA ASP A 84 2.28 -21.04 18.24
C ASP A 84 1.27 -20.13 17.50
N MET A 85 1.14 -20.25 16.16
CA MET A 85 0.19 -19.45 15.36
C MET A 85 -1.15 -20.16 15.06
N GLU A 86 -1.37 -21.39 15.54
CA GLU A 86 -2.65 -22.10 15.31
C GLU A 86 -3.68 -21.91 16.44
N ASP A 87 -3.29 -21.42 17.64
CA ASP A 87 -4.17 -21.38 18.81
C ASP A 87 -4.89 -20.03 19.06
N ASP A 88 -4.59 -18.95 18.33
CA ASP A 88 -5.16 -17.61 18.59
C ASP A 88 -6.44 -17.27 17.78
N MET A 89 -7.07 -18.30 17.19
CA MET A 89 -8.36 -18.17 16.47
C MET A 89 -9.56 -18.70 17.24
N ASP A 90 -9.47 -18.86 18.57
CA ASP A 90 -10.63 -19.19 19.42
C ASP A 90 -10.66 -18.38 20.74
N GLY A 91 -11.45 -17.30 20.74
CA GLY A 91 -12.20 -16.89 21.94
C GLY A 91 -11.57 -15.89 22.95
N GLN A 92 -12.05 -14.65 22.87
CA GLN A 92 -12.60 -13.86 23.99
C GLN A 92 -11.65 -13.27 25.08
N LEU A 93 -11.51 -11.93 25.00
CA LEU A 93 -11.38 -10.94 26.10
C LEU A 93 -10.50 -11.29 27.32
N GLY A 94 -9.31 -10.69 27.41
CA GLY A 94 -8.58 -10.60 28.68
C GLY A 94 -7.24 -9.89 28.54
N ALA A 95 -7.03 -8.87 29.37
CA ALA A 95 -5.81 -8.09 29.45
C ALA A 95 -4.56 -8.94 29.78
N GLY A 96 -3.44 -8.64 29.13
CA GLY A 96 -2.13 -9.21 29.47
C GLY A 96 -1.04 -8.70 28.54
N SER A 97 -0.30 -7.70 28.99
CA SER A 97 0.88 -7.14 28.32
C SER A 97 1.97 -8.19 28.10
N GLY A 98 2.41 -8.35 26.85
CA GLY A 98 3.63 -9.05 26.48
C GLY A 98 4.22 -8.38 25.25
N ALA A 99 5.01 -7.31 25.47
CA ALA A 99 5.65 -6.56 24.41
C ALA A 99 6.65 -7.44 23.64
N ALA A 100 6.46 -7.54 22.33
CA ALA A 100 7.47 -8.11 21.44
C ALA A 100 8.69 -7.16 21.39
N PRO A 101 9.93 -7.67 21.38
CA PRO A 101 11.15 -6.86 21.44
C PRO A 101 11.49 -6.10 20.14
N GLY A 102 10.46 -5.66 19.40
CA GLY A 102 10.54 -4.79 18.22
C GLY A 102 9.62 -3.56 18.29
N ASP A 103 8.63 -3.53 19.20
CA ASP A 103 7.68 -2.42 19.34
C ASP A 103 8.32 -1.16 19.93
N ASP A 104 9.37 -1.32 20.74
CA ASP A 104 9.99 -0.22 21.52
C ASP A 104 10.67 0.87 20.66
N ALA A 105 11.00 0.60 19.40
CA ALA A 105 11.65 1.57 18.51
C ALA A 105 10.62 2.38 17.71
N PHE A 106 9.58 1.71 17.18
CA PHE A 106 8.49 2.33 16.43
C PHE A 106 7.61 3.19 17.35
N ASP A 107 7.22 2.66 18.53
CA ASP A 107 6.45 3.42 19.51
C ASP A 107 7.22 4.63 20.07
N LYS A 108 8.55 4.55 20.18
CA LYS A 108 9.37 5.70 20.62
C LYS A 108 9.41 6.85 19.62
N GLU A 109 9.28 6.57 18.32
CA GLU A 109 9.29 7.60 17.29
C GLU A 109 7.94 8.33 17.19
N LEU A 110 6.85 7.65 17.54
CA LEU A 110 5.49 8.18 17.60
C LEU A 110 5.17 8.97 18.90
N THR A 111 5.68 8.52 20.05
CA THR A 111 5.27 9.00 21.40
C THR A 111 5.70 10.44 21.78
N GLY A 112 6.27 11.21 20.84
CA GLY A 112 6.72 12.58 21.09
C GLY A 112 5.95 13.68 20.35
N ARG A 113 5.01 13.34 19.45
CA ARG A 113 4.49 14.29 18.46
C ARG A 113 2.97 14.53 18.57
N PRO A 114 2.51 15.77 18.84
CA PRO A 114 1.09 16.08 18.94
C PRO A 114 0.32 15.67 17.69
N GLY A 115 -0.76 14.89 17.86
CA GLY A 115 -1.67 14.50 16.78
C GLY A 115 -1.21 13.31 15.91
N MET A 116 0.03 12.85 16.02
CA MET A 116 0.52 11.67 15.29
C MET A 116 -0.17 10.38 15.73
N GLU A 117 -0.47 10.24 17.03
CA GLU A 117 -1.21 9.09 17.58
C GLU A 117 -2.59 8.90 16.92
N SER A 118 -3.26 10.00 16.55
CA SER A 118 -4.54 9.93 15.86
C SER A 118 -4.37 9.45 14.41
N VAL A 119 -3.38 9.99 13.71
CA VAL A 119 -3.07 9.61 12.31
C VAL A 119 -2.65 8.15 12.22
N ASP A 120 -1.83 7.69 13.15
CA ASP A 120 -1.39 6.29 13.23
C ASP A 120 -2.56 5.34 13.48
N ARG A 121 -3.35 5.58 14.53
CA ARG A 121 -4.54 4.78 14.84
C ARG A 121 -5.50 4.73 13.65
N HIS A 122 -5.76 5.86 13.02
CA HIS A 122 -6.66 5.93 11.87
C HIS A 122 -6.10 5.19 10.65
N CYS A 123 -4.80 5.30 10.39
CA CYS A 123 -4.14 4.52 9.35
C CYS A 123 -4.25 3.01 9.62
N HIS A 124 -4.04 2.59 10.87
CA HIS A 124 -4.17 1.19 11.27
C HIS A 124 -5.60 0.67 11.03
N GLU A 125 -6.63 1.44 11.43
CA GLU A 125 -8.03 1.11 11.18
C GLU A 125 -8.35 0.94 9.67
N LEU A 126 -7.76 1.80 8.82
CA LEU A 126 -7.86 1.71 7.36
C LEU A 126 -7.16 0.47 6.79
N VAL A 127 -5.94 0.16 7.26
CA VAL A 127 -5.18 -1.03 6.88
C VAL A 127 -5.95 -2.31 7.24
N VAL A 128 -6.51 -2.39 8.45
CA VAL A 128 -7.34 -3.52 8.88
C VAL A 128 -8.57 -3.66 7.98
N THR A 129 -9.27 -2.56 7.70
CA THR A 129 -10.46 -2.56 6.83
C THR A 129 -10.16 -3.05 5.42
N LEU A 130 -9.08 -2.56 4.81
CA LEU A 130 -8.66 -2.97 3.47
C LEU A 130 -8.19 -4.42 3.44
N THR A 131 -7.50 -4.88 4.48
CA THR A 131 -7.05 -6.27 4.62
C THR A 131 -8.22 -7.23 4.73
N GLN A 132 -9.20 -6.93 5.59
CA GLN A 132 -10.43 -7.72 5.71
C GLN A 132 -11.20 -7.75 4.38
N THR A 133 -11.25 -6.62 3.68
CA THR A 133 -11.87 -6.55 2.36
C THR A 133 -11.15 -7.42 1.34
N ALA A 134 -9.81 -7.41 1.33
CA ALA A 134 -9.00 -8.24 0.45
C ALA A 134 -9.22 -9.74 0.73
N MET A 135 -9.24 -10.15 2.01
CA MET A 135 -9.52 -11.53 2.40
C MET A 135 -10.93 -11.97 1.98
N GLY A 136 -11.94 -11.13 2.24
CA GLY A 136 -13.31 -11.38 1.79
C GLY A 136 -13.41 -11.51 0.28
N TRP A 137 -12.63 -10.71 -0.46
CA TRP A 137 -12.56 -10.76 -1.91
C TRP A 137 -11.91 -12.05 -2.44
N CYS A 138 -10.83 -12.52 -1.80
CA CYS A 138 -10.21 -13.80 -2.14
C CYS A 138 -11.21 -14.96 -2.05
N ASN A 139 -12.04 -14.98 -0.99
CA ASN A 139 -13.08 -15.99 -0.80
C ASN A 139 -14.18 -15.91 -1.85
N LEU A 140 -14.58 -14.70 -2.25
CA LEU A 140 -15.55 -14.51 -3.34
C LEU A 140 -15.00 -14.94 -4.69
N TYR A 141 -13.75 -14.58 -4.96
CA TYR A 141 -13.07 -14.91 -6.20
C TYR A 141 -12.96 -16.42 -6.41
N SER A 142 -12.64 -17.17 -5.35
CA SER A 142 -12.50 -18.62 -5.41
C SER A 142 -13.84 -19.35 -5.52
N CYS A 143 -14.87 -18.91 -4.78
CA CYS A 143 -16.11 -19.66 -4.60
C CYS A 143 -17.27 -19.21 -5.50
N LEU A 144 -17.36 -17.91 -5.84
CA LEU A 144 -18.59 -17.32 -6.38
C LEU A 144 -18.42 -16.68 -7.77
N LEU A 145 -17.21 -16.27 -8.15
CA LEU A 145 -16.99 -15.68 -9.47
C LEU A 145 -16.92 -16.72 -10.59
N THR A 146 -17.86 -16.60 -11.53
CA THR A 146 -17.87 -17.35 -12.78
C THR A 146 -16.66 -16.97 -13.65
N LYS A 147 -16.28 -17.85 -14.59
CA LYS A 147 -15.14 -17.60 -15.50
C LYS A 147 -15.23 -16.26 -16.24
N GLU A 148 -16.44 -15.83 -16.56
CA GLU A 148 -16.72 -14.56 -17.24
C GLU A 148 -16.33 -13.34 -16.40
N HIS A 149 -16.53 -13.40 -15.08
CA HIS A 149 -16.26 -12.28 -14.17
C HIS A 149 -14.91 -12.36 -13.46
N ARG A 150 -14.12 -13.42 -13.68
CA ARG A 150 -12.79 -13.55 -13.05
C ARG A 150 -11.83 -12.43 -13.45
N GLY A 151 -11.93 -11.92 -14.69
CA GLY A 151 -11.11 -10.79 -15.13
C GLY A 151 -11.32 -9.56 -14.26
N ASP A 152 -12.58 -9.16 -14.07
CA ASP A 152 -12.93 -8.01 -13.22
C ASP A 152 -12.72 -8.32 -11.74
N GLY A 153 -12.94 -9.56 -11.32
CA GLY A 153 -12.57 -10.08 -10.01
C GLY A 153 -11.10 -9.84 -9.67
N LEU A 154 -10.20 -10.19 -10.58
CA LEU A 154 -8.77 -9.97 -10.40
C LEU A 154 -8.42 -8.48 -10.38
N ARG A 155 -9.11 -7.66 -11.17
CA ARG A 155 -8.90 -6.20 -11.19
C ARG A 155 -9.32 -5.54 -9.88
N VAL A 156 -10.42 -5.96 -9.27
CA VAL A 156 -10.80 -5.48 -7.93
C VAL A 156 -9.73 -5.84 -6.91
N MET A 157 -9.25 -7.09 -6.91
CA MET A 157 -8.17 -7.52 -6.03
C MET A 157 -6.92 -6.66 -6.20
N PHE A 158 -6.52 -6.42 -7.46
CA PHE A 158 -5.40 -5.54 -7.79
C PHE A 158 -5.56 -4.13 -7.21
N PHE A 159 -6.73 -3.52 -7.36
CA PHE A 159 -6.99 -2.18 -6.82
C PHE A 159 -7.00 -2.16 -5.28
N VAL A 160 -7.62 -3.14 -4.63
CA VAL A 160 -7.61 -3.24 -3.15
C VAL A 160 -6.19 -3.45 -2.64
N SER A 161 -5.39 -4.30 -3.27
CA SER A 161 -3.97 -4.50 -2.92
C SER A 161 -3.14 -3.23 -3.12
N ARG A 162 -3.37 -2.49 -4.21
CA ARG A 162 -2.71 -1.19 -4.41
C ARG A 162 -3.15 -0.15 -3.39
N ALA A 163 -4.42 -0.14 -2.98
CA ALA A 163 -4.90 0.73 -1.93
C ALA A 163 -4.17 0.45 -0.61
N LEU A 164 -4.09 -0.84 -0.22
CA LEU A 164 -3.37 -1.29 0.97
C LEU A 164 -1.90 -0.85 0.97
N ALA A 165 -1.18 -1.09 -0.13
CA ALA A 165 0.22 -0.69 -0.23
C ALA A 165 0.40 0.84 -0.11
N ASN A 166 -0.49 1.64 -0.71
CA ASN A 166 -0.37 3.10 -0.63
C ASN A 166 -0.70 3.65 0.76
N ILE A 167 -1.66 3.07 1.49
CA ILE A 167 -1.98 3.55 2.84
C ILE A 167 -0.87 3.19 3.83
N SER A 168 -0.27 2.00 3.73
CA SER A 168 0.88 1.62 4.57
C SER A 168 2.06 2.55 4.35
N ILE A 169 2.44 2.80 3.09
CA ILE A 169 3.52 3.74 2.76
C ILE A 169 3.16 5.17 3.20
N SER A 170 1.89 5.57 3.14
CA SER A 170 1.47 6.90 3.61
C SER A 170 1.85 7.14 5.07
N LEU A 171 1.72 6.13 5.94
CA LEU A 171 2.12 6.25 7.34
C LEU A 171 3.64 6.36 7.48
N GLU A 172 4.41 5.59 6.71
CA GLU A 172 5.88 5.70 6.68
C GLU A 172 6.33 7.11 6.30
N GLU A 173 5.70 7.73 5.29
CA GLU A 173 5.98 9.11 4.91
C GLU A 173 5.57 10.11 6.02
N MET A 174 4.47 9.86 6.73
CA MET A 174 4.08 10.67 7.90
C MET A 174 5.11 10.58 9.03
N ILE A 175 5.66 9.40 9.29
CA ILE A 175 6.73 9.20 10.30
C ILE A 175 7.97 10.02 9.91
N ARG A 176 8.30 10.05 8.61
CA ARG A 176 9.37 10.88 8.03
C ARG A 176 9.03 12.38 7.95
N TRP A 177 7.82 12.77 8.35
CA TRP A 177 7.27 14.13 8.26
C TRP A 177 7.17 14.67 6.83
N GLU A 178 7.09 13.79 5.84
CA GLU A 178 6.84 14.14 4.44
C GLU A 178 5.33 14.21 4.20
N VAL A 179 4.65 15.16 4.86
CA VAL A 179 3.19 15.25 4.86
C VAL A 179 2.60 15.34 3.45
N SER A 180 3.25 16.09 2.55
CA SER A 180 2.83 16.17 1.14
C SER A 180 2.94 14.84 0.39
N ALA A 181 3.96 14.03 0.70
CA ALA A 181 4.14 12.69 0.12
C ALA A 181 3.07 11.72 0.67
N ALA A 182 2.87 11.72 1.98
CA ALA A 182 1.82 10.95 2.65
C ALA A 182 0.43 11.25 2.07
N VAL A 183 0.07 12.53 1.95
CA VAL A 183 -1.23 12.92 1.36
C VAL A 183 -1.35 12.47 -0.10
N ALA A 184 -0.28 12.56 -0.89
CA ALA A 184 -0.28 12.06 -2.26
C ALA A 184 -0.50 10.52 -2.30
N ARG A 185 0.13 9.76 -1.40
CA ARG A 185 -0.10 8.31 -1.22
C ARG A 185 -1.53 7.99 -0.79
N ALA A 186 -2.06 8.70 0.20
CA ALA A 186 -3.43 8.53 0.67
C ALA A 186 -4.47 8.82 -0.43
N LYS A 187 -4.23 9.84 -1.26
CA LYS A 187 -5.05 10.12 -2.45
C LYS A 187 -5.00 9.00 -3.47
N ARG A 188 -3.83 8.40 -3.70
CA ARG A 188 -3.72 7.19 -4.55
C ARG A 188 -4.49 6.02 -3.95
N CYS A 189 -4.43 5.83 -2.64
CA CYS A 189 -5.24 4.82 -1.96
C CYS A 189 -6.73 5.05 -2.26
N LEU A 190 -7.23 6.27 -2.07
CA LEU A 190 -8.61 6.65 -2.34
C LEU A 190 -9.01 6.43 -3.82
N ASP A 191 -8.15 6.79 -4.78
CA ASP A 191 -8.41 6.52 -6.20
C ASP A 191 -8.56 5.02 -6.46
N ASN A 192 -7.65 4.18 -5.94
CA ASN A 192 -7.75 2.73 -6.10
C ASN A 192 -9.02 2.15 -5.44
N VAL A 193 -9.40 2.63 -4.25
CA VAL A 193 -10.68 2.24 -3.61
C VAL A 193 -11.87 2.60 -4.50
N ASN A 194 -11.89 3.80 -5.08
CA ASN A 194 -12.95 4.24 -5.98
C ASN A 194 -13.01 3.40 -7.27
N GLN A 195 -11.87 3.01 -7.84
CA GLN A 195 -11.83 2.09 -8.98
C GLN A 195 -12.42 0.71 -8.63
N ALA A 196 -12.10 0.18 -7.45
CA ALA A 196 -12.67 -1.07 -6.96
C ALA A 196 -14.20 -0.97 -6.77
N ILE A 197 -14.69 0.12 -6.16
CA ILE A 197 -16.13 0.39 -5.99
C ILE A 197 -16.86 0.41 -7.34
N GLY A 198 -16.27 1.07 -8.35
CA GLY A 198 -16.82 1.13 -9.71
C GLY A 198 -16.97 -0.25 -10.33
N LEU A 199 -15.90 -1.05 -10.32
CA LEU A 199 -15.93 -2.42 -10.84
C LEU A 199 -16.94 -3.32 -10.12
N ILE A 200 -17.03 -3.20 -8.80
CA ILE A 200 -18.02 -3.93 -7.99
C ILE A 200 -19.43 -3.52 -8.39
N ASN A 201 -19.67 -2.23 -8.64
CA ASN A 201 -20.98 -1.76 -9.10
C ASN A 201 -21.36 -2.40 -10.44
N ASP A 202 -20.46 -2.39 -11.41
CA ASP A 202 -20.69 -2.94 -12.75
C ASP A 202 -20.97 -4.46 -12.68
N MET A 203 -20.21 -5.20 -11.87
CA MET A 203 -20.43 -6.64 -11.65
C MET A 203 -21.76 -6.93 -10.95
N LYS A 204 -22.14 -6.12 -9.97
CA LYS A 204 -23.41 -6.24 -9.22
C LYS A 204 -24.62 -6.03 -10.11
N GLU A 205 -24.54 -5.10 -11.06
CA GLU A 205 -25.60 -4.85 -12.05
C GLU A 205 -25.73 -6.00 -13.04
N SER A 206 -24.58 -6.57 -13.44
CA SER A 206 -24.50 -7.66 -14.42
C SER A 206 -24.88 -9.04 -13.85
N ASN A 207 -24.77 -9.26 -12.55
CA ASN A 207 -25.00 -10.57 -11.93
C ASN A 207 -25.86 -10.49 -10.65
N PRO A 208 -27.19 -10.74 -10.76
CA PRO A 208 -28.11 -10.71 -9.62
C PRO A 208 -27.79 -11.73 -8.52
N ALA A 209 -27.13 -12.86 -8.84
CA ALA A 209 -26.91 -13.95 -7.89
C ALA A 209 -25.88 -13.60 -6.80
N ILE A 210 -24.93 -12.71 -7.11
CA ILE A 210 -23.89 -12.25 -6.17
C ILE A 210 -24.13 -10.83 -5.67
N ARG A 211 -25.28 -10.25 -6.03
CA ARG A 211 -25.62 -8.84 -5.79
C ARG A 211 -25.58 -8.45 -4.32
N GLU A 212 -26.15 -9.29 -3.45
CA GLU A 212 -26.21 -9.02 -2.02
C GLU A 212 -24.80 -8.94 -1.42
N VAL A 213 -23.97 -9.95 -1.71
CA VAL A 213 -22.58 -9.99 -1.21
C VAL A 213 -21.75 -8.84 -1.77
N MET A 214 -21.89 -8.53 -3.07
CA MET A 214 -21.23 -7.38 -3.70
C MET A 214 -21.66 -6.05 -3.06
N THR A 215 -22.93 -5.93 -2.65
CA THR A 215 -23.44 -4.71 -1.99
C THR A 215 -22.82 -4.52 -0.61
N THR A 216 -22.65 -5.59 0.15
CA THR A 216 -21.97 -5.54 1.46
C THR A 216 -20.54 -5.04 1.33
N ILE A 217 -19.76 -5.61 0.40
CA ILE A 217 -18.37 -5.20 0.18
C ILE A 217 -18.30 -3.77 -0.36
N GLN A 218 -19.17 -3.42 -1.30
CA GLN A 218 -19.25 -2.05 -1.81
C GLN A 218 -19.48 -1.05 -0.68
N THR A 219 -20.37 -1.38 0.25
CA THR A 219 -20.69 -0.52 1.41
C THR A 219 -19.47 -0.35 2.31
N GLN A 220 -18.74 -1.44 2.58
CA GLN A 220 -17.50 -1.38 3.35
C GLN A 220 -16.43 -0.50 2.67
N LEU A 221 -16.26 -0.62 1.36
CA LEU A 221 -15.32 0.20 0.60
C LEU A 221 -15.73 1.68 0.53
N ILE A 222 -17.03 1.97 0.42
CA ILE A 222 -17.54 3.36 0.48
C ILE A 222 -17.21 3.97 1.85
N LYS A 223 -17.46 3.25 2.94
CA LYS A 223 -17.07 3.71 4.28
C LYS A 223 -15.56 3.95 4.37
N CYS A 224 -14.75 3.01 3.86
CA CYS A 224 -13.30 3.16 3.81
C CYS A 224 -12.86 4.41 3.00
N ALA A 225 -13.57 4.74 1.92
CA ALA A 225 -13.31 5.95 1.15
C ALA A 225 -13.62 7.24 1.93
N ASP A 226 -14.70 7.24 2.72
CA ASP A 226 -15.04 8.36 3.62
C ASP A 226 -13.98 8.52 4.73
N ASP A 227 -13.60 7.41 5.37
CA ASP A 227 -12.57 7.35 6.41
C ASP A 227 -11.20 7.82 5.86
N LEU A 228 -10.83 7.42 4.62
CA LEU A 228 -9.64 7.94 3.92
C LEU A 228 -9.69 9.46 3.71
N GLY A 229 -10.87 10.01 3.42
CA GLY A 229 -11.07 11.45 3.30
C GLY A 229 -10.89 12.20 4.63
N GLU A 230 -11.18 11.55 5.75
CA GLU A 230 -10.89 12.05 7.10
C GLU A 230 -9.40 11.97 7.41
N TYR A 231 -8.77 10.82 7.18
CA TYR A 231 -7.32 10.63 7.34
C TYR A 231 -6.50 11.66 6.55
N ILE A 232 -6.86 11.94 5.28
CA ILE A 232 -6.20 12.97 4.46
C ILE A 232 -6.32 14.37 5.10
N ARG A 233 -7.47 14.68 5.71
CA ARG A 233 -7.67 15.96 6.39
C ARG A 233 -6.82 16.06 7.65
N GLU A 234 -6.71 14.98 8.41
CA GLU A 234 -5.86 14.90 9.60
C GLU A 234 -4.39 15.09 9.25
N CYS A 235 -3.88 14.38 8.23
CA CYS A 235 -2.50 14.55 7.75
C CYS A 235 -2.21 16.01 7.41
N ARG A 236 -3.09 16.67 6.65
CA ARG A 236 -2.93 18.10 6.29
C ARG A 236 -3.04 19.07 7.45
N ALA A 237 -3.70 18.69 8.54
CA ALA A 237 -3.76 19.53 9.74
C ALA A 237 -2.38 19.58 10.42
N LEU A 238 -1.65 18.46 10.41
CA LEU A 238 -0.28 18.37 10.93
C LEU A 238 0.75 19.15 10.10
N ASP A 239 0.48 19.39 8.82
CA ASP A 239 1.32 20.28 7.97
C ASP A 239 1.27 21.75 8.42
N LYS A 240 0.21 22.15 9.15
CA LYS A 240 -0.10 23.56 9.44
C LYS A 240 0.25 23.99 10.85
N ASP A 241 0.32 23.07 11.80
CA ASP A 241 0.62 23.33 13.20
C ASP A 241 1.95 22.65 13.59
N ASP A 242 2.92 23.49 13.98
CA ASP A 242 4.21 23.14 14.58
C ASP A 242 5.23 22.34 13.73
N MET A 243 5.95 23.05 12.85
CA MET A 243 7.39 22.78 12.72
C MET A 243 8.12 23.52 13.85
N PRO A 244 8.63 22.84 14.89
CA PRO A 244 9.65 23.44 15.73
C PRO A 244 10.90 23.61 14.85
N PHE A 245 11.28 24.87 14.62
CA PHE A 245 12.58 25.22 14.05
C PHE A 245 13.73 24.70 14.92
#